data_AF-A0A5K1H050-F1
#
_entry.id   AF-A0A5K1H050-F1
#
_cell.length_a   1.000
_cell.length_b   1.000
_cell.length_c   1.000
_cell.angle_alpha   90.00
_cell.angle_beta   90.00
_cell.angle_gamma   90.00
#
_symmetry.space_group_name_H-M   'P 1'
#
loop_
_entity.id
_entity.type
_entity.pdbx_description
1 polymer ?
#
loop_
_entity_poly.entity_id
_entity_poly.type
_entity_poly.pdbx_seq_one_letter_code
_entity_poly.pdbx_strand_id
1 'polypeptide(L)' 'VDWEGKVSLIQCAKAMGIQKYVFFSIHNCDMHPEVPLMEIKRCTERYLQDSGLNHITIRLCGFMQ' A
#
# COMPACT_ATOMS: atom_id res chain seq x y z
N VAL A 1 -7.47 -3.73 -8.08
CA VAL A 1 -8.11 -5.04 -7.76
C VAL A 1 -7.93 -5.33 -6.28
N ASP A 2 -9.08 -5.40 -5.60
CA ASP A 2 -9.38 -5.58 -4.16
C ASP A 2 -8.76 -4.57 -3.16
N TRP A 3 -9.53 -3.52 -2.83
CA TRP A 3 -9.20 -2.51 -1.80
C TRP A 3 -9.54 -3.02 -0.39
N GLU A 4 -10.72 -3.61 -0.22
CA GLU A 4 -11.21 -4.10 1.07
C GLU A 4 -10.31 -5.18 1.65
N GLY A 5 -9.84 -6.11 0.82
CA GLY A 5 -8.88 -7.13 1.24
C GLY A 5 -7.58 -6.53 1.78
N LYS A 6 -7.08 -5.42 1.19
CA LYS A 6 -5.87 -4.74 1.66
C LYS A 6 -6.09 -4.02 2.98
N VAL A 7 -7.20 -3.30 3.10
CA VAL A 7 -7.57 -2.61 4.34
C VAL A 7 -7.71 -3.62 5.49
N SER A 8 -8.41 -4.73 5.23
CA SER A 8 -8.63 -5.80 6.21
C SER A 8 -7.30 -6.43 6.65
N LEU A 9 -6.39 -6.68 5.72
CA LEU A 9 -5.08 -7.25 6.02
C LEU A 9 -4.21 -6.29 6.85
N ILE A 10 -4.22 -4.99 6.55
CA ILE A 10 -3.51 -3.97 7.34
C ILE A 10 -4.10 -3.85 8.75
N GLN A 11 -5.43 -3.86 8.87
CA GLN A 11 -6.11 -3.84 10.17
C GLN A 11 -5.80 -5.09 11.00
N CYS A 12 -5.83 -6.28 10.39
CA CYS A 12 -5.41 -7.52 11.06
C CYS A 12 -3.95 -7.46 11.50
N ALA A 13 -3.03 -7.00 10.64
CA ALA A 13 -1.63 -6.85 10.99
C ALA A 13 -1.42 -5.91 12.19
N LYS A 14 -2.21 -4.81 12.25
CA LYS A 14 -2.23 -3.90 13.39
C LYS A 14 -2.77 -4.57 14.66
N ALA A 15 -3.91 -5.25 14.56
CA ALA A 15 -4.55 -5.93 15.68
C ALA A 15 -3.69 -7.06 16.26
N MET A 16 -2.92 -7.76 15.42
CA MET A 16 -1.99 -8.82 15.83
C MET A 16 -0.65 -8.29 16.36
N GLY A 17 -0.41 -6.97 16.33
CA GLY A 17 0.85 -6.38 16.80
C GLY A 17 2.06 -6.74 15.93
N ILE A 18 1.87 -6.87 14.62
CA ILE A 18 2.96 -7.14 13.69
C ILE A 18 4.03 -6.03 13.78
N GLN A 19 5.27 -6.44 14.01
CA GLN A 19 6.38 -5.51 14.23
C GLN A 19 6.83 -4.76 12.98
N LYS A 20 6.63 -5.36 11.80
CA LYS A 20 7.05 -4.80 10.53
C LYS A 20 6.18 -5.30 9.38
N TYR A 21 5.62 -4.38 8.60
CA TYR A 21 4.85 -4.67 7.40
C TYR A 21 5.58 -4.16 6.15
N VAL A 22 5.70 -4.99 5.11
CA VAL A 22 6.38 -4.59 3.86
C VAL A 22 5.36 -4.51 2.74
N PHE A 23 5.23 -3.33 2.15
CA PHE A 23 4.31 -3.06 1.05
C PHE A 23 5.08 -2.72 -0.23
N PHE A 24 4.72 -3.40 -1.32
CA PHE A 24 5.24 -3.06 -2.65
C PHE A 24 4.26 -2.16 -3.39
N SER A 25 4.73 -0.98 -3.76
CA SER A 25 4.00 0.02 -4.50
C SER A 25 4.68 0.36 -5.83
N ILE A 26 4.09 1.30 -6.57
CA ILE A 26 4.54 1.68 -7.91
C ILE A 26 5.17 3.07 -7.85
N HIS A 27 6.31 3.21 -8.52
CA HIS A 27 6.97 4.50 -8.71
C HIS A 27 6.04 5.51 -9.40
N ASN A 28 6.01 6.75 -8.90
CA ASN A 28 5.17 7.83 -9.40
C ASN A 28 3.66 7.55 -9.42
N CYS A 29 3.13 6.68 -8.54
CA CYS A 29 1.69 6.48 -8.43
C CYS A 29 0.92 7.78 -8.09
N ASP A 30 1.56 8.74 -7.43
CA ASP A 30 0.98 10.05 -7.09
C ASP A 30 0.77 10.97 -8.30
N MET A 31 1.52 10.75 -9.40
CA MET A 31 1.50 11.58 -10.61
C MET A 31 0.40 11.19 -11.59
N HIS A 32 -0.21 10.01 -11.42
CA HIS A 32 -1.16 9.42 -12.34
C HIS A 32 -2.44 8.91 -11.65
N PRO A 33 -3.17 9.75 -10.88
CA PRO A 33 -4.40 9.35 -10.20
C PRO A 33 -5.52 8.92 -11.16
N GLU A 34 -5.45 9.32 -12.43
CA GLU A 34 -6.37 8.90 -13.48
C GLU A 34 -6.28 7.40 -13.79
N VAL A 35 -5.16 6.75 -13.44
CA VAL A 35 -4.98 5.31 -13.63
C VAL A 35 -5.46 4.58 -12.37
N PRO A 36 -6.55 3.78 -12.42
CA PRO A 36 -7.15 3.16 -11.23
C PRO A 36 -6.17 2.30 -10.42
N LEU A 37 -5.20 1.68 -11.09
CA LEU A 37 -4.16 0.88 -10.43
C LEU A 37 -3.21 1.75 -9.61
N MET A 38 -2.83 2.92 -10.12
CA MET A 38 -1.96 3.88 -9.43
C MET A 38 -2.69 4.49 -8.23
N GLU A 39 -3.96 4.86 -8.41
CA GLU A 39 -4.77 5.43 -7.34
C GLU A 39 -4.96 4.46 -6.16
N ILE A 40 -5.24 3.19 -6.43
CA ILE A 40 -5.35 2.18 -5.36
C ILE A 40 -4.02 2.03 -4.60
N LYS A 41 -2.88 2.09 -5.29
CA LYS A 41 -1.56 2.02 -4.65
C LYS A 41 -1.31 3.25 -3.78
N ARG A 42 -1.58 4.44 -4.30
CA ARG A 42 -1.52 5.71 -3.55
C ARG A 42 -2.40 5.69 -2.30
N CYS A 43 -3.66 5.28 -2.43
CA CYS A 43 -4.58 5.15 -1.31
C CYS A 43 -4.08 4.14 -0.27
N THR A 44 -3.46 3.04 -0.70
CA THR A 44 -2.91 2.03 0.23
C THR A 44 -1.71 2.58 0.99
N GLU A 45 -0.83 3.34 0.33
CA GLU A 45 0.30 4.00 0.99
C GLU A 45 -0.18 5.02 2.04
N ARG A 46 -1.17 5.84 1.67
CA ARG A 46 -1.80 6.81 2.59
C ARG A 46 -2.38 6.11 3.81
N TYR A 47 -3.15 5.04 3.58
CA TYR A 47 -3.77 4.27 4.66
C TYR A 47 -2.73 3.60 5.57
N LEU A 48 -1.62 3.11 5.02
CA LEU A 48 -0.52 2.56 5.82
C LEU A 48 0.13 3.64 6.71
N GLN A 49 0.35 4.84 6.18
CA GLN A 49 0.84 5.99 6.95
C GLN A 49 -0.11 6.35 8.08
N ASP A 50 -1.41 6.42 7.80
CA ASP A 50 -2.44 6.76 8.78
C ASP A 50 -2.69 5.63 9.80
N SER A 51 -2.39 4.37 9.44
CA SER A 51 -2.62 3.21 10.31
C SER A 51 -1.74 3.20 11.57
N GLY A 52 -0.61 3.94 11.56
CA GLY A 52 0.37 3.96 12.65
C GLY A 52 1.17 2.65 12.80
N LEU A 53 1.05 1.73 11.85
CA LEU A 53 1.78 0.47 11.84
C LEU A 53 3.22 0.71 11.35
N ASN A 54 4.20 0.06 11.97
CA ASN A 54 5.59 0.14 11.51
C ASN A 54 5.75 -0.58 10.16
N HIS A 55 5.89 0.19 9.08
CA HIS A 55 5.88 -0.34 7.72
C HIS A 55 7.02 0.19 6.86
N ILE A 56 7.35 -0.56 5.82
CA ILE A 56 8.26 -0.17 4.76
C ILE A 56 7.49 -0.24 3.45
N THR A 57 7.37 0.90 2.77
CA THR A 57 6.81 0.96 1.42
C THR A 57 7.96 1.02 0.41
N ILE A 58 8.02 0.02 -0.46
CA ILE A 58 9.00 -0.07 -1.55
C ILE A 58 8.28 0.31 -2.84
N ARG A 59 8.61 1.48 -3.40
CA ARG A 59 8.10 1.94 -4.70
C ARG A 59 8.98 1.36 -5.81
N LEU A 60 8.50 0.30 -6.47
CA LEU A 60 9.20 -0.34 -7.57
C LEU A 60 8.89 0.37 -8.89
N CYS A 61 9.89 0.51 -9.75
CA CYS A 61 9.68 0.84 -11.16
C CYS A 61 9.17 -0.41 -11.90
N GLY A 62 8.39 -0.21 -12.98
CA GLY A 62 7.69 -1.30 -13.67
C GLY A 62 8.54 -2.54 -13.88
N PHE A 63 8.06 -3.67 -13.36
CA PHE A 63 8.60 -4.98 -13.70
C PHE A 63 8.22 -5.24 -15.16
N MET A 64 9.20 -5.35 -16.05
CA MET A 64 8.96 -6.00 -17.34
C MET A 64 8.87 -7.49 -17.06
N GLN A 65 7.69 -8.06 -17.27
CA GLN A 65 7.42 -9.50 -17.12
C GLN A 65 7.23 -10.12 -18.50
#